data_AF-A0A1V5RYU2-F1
#
_entry.id   AF-A0A1V5RYU2-F1
#
_cell.length_a   1.000
_cell.length_b   1.000
_cell.length_c   1.000
_cell.angle_alpha   90.00
_cell.angle_beta   90.00
_cell.angle_gamma   90.00
#
_symmetry.space_group_name_H-M   'P 1'
#
loop_
_entity.id
_entity.type
_entity.pdbx_description
1 polymer ?
#
loop_
_entity_poly.entity_id
_entity_poly.type
_entity_poly.pdbx_seq_one_letter_code
_entity_poly.pdbx_strand_id
1 'polypeptide(L)'
;MKQKVKKIPLALEFATNMLGVINPEVKRKLERVIKRPNQKTWEDAYSLIIDDSGKVTTLWQAVIKIDWNCPVSKPLDQPWSYIPSSETIIKAIQLAVFKNNKNRLN
;
A
#
# COMPACT_ATOMS: atom_id res chain seq x y z
N MET A 1 5.72 26.68 9.36
CA MET A 1 6.30 25.36 9.04
C MET A 1 5.86 24.96 7.63
N LYS A 2 6.78 24.80 6.67
CA LYS A 2 6.44 24.32 5.31
C LYS A 2 6.20 22.80 5.40
N GLN A 3 4.98 22.32 5.14
CA GLN A 3 4.73 20.88 5.01
C GLN A 3 5.54 20.36 3.83
N LYS A 4 6.46 19.41 4.06
CA LYS A 4 7.14 18.69 2.97
C LYS A 4 6.07 17.96 2.16
N VAL A 5 5.93 18.30 0.89
CA VAL A 5 5.01 17.62 -0.03
C VAL A 5 5.44 16.15 -0.12
N LYS A 6 4.63 15.23 0.39
CA LYS A 6 4.88 13.79 0.28
C LYS A 6 4.68 13.36 -1.17
N LYS A 7 5.78 12.94 -1.82
CA LYS A 7 5.79 12.55 -3.24
C LYS A 7 5.08 11.20 -3.40
N ILE A 8 4.10 11.15 -4.29
CA ILE A 8 3.43 9.90 -4.67
C ILE A 8 4.42 9.03 -5.47
N PRO A 9 4.55 7.73 -5.15
CA PRO A 9 5.50 6.87 -5.84
C PRO A 9 5.03 6.53 -7.25
N LEU A 10 5.96 6.58 -8.21
CA LEU A 10 5.76 6.11 -9.59
C LEU A 10 5.26 4.66 -9.65
N ALA A 11 5.57 3.85 -8.63
CA ALA A 11 5.10 2.48 -8.50
C ALA A 11 3.56 2.34 -8.61
N LEU A 12 2.77 3.35 -8.23
CA LEU A 12 1.33 3.28 -8.37
C LEU A 12 0.84 3.22 -9.82
N GLU A 13 1.63 3.72 -10.78
CA GLU A 13 1.28 3.61 -12.21
C GLU A 13 1.38 2.18 -12.75
N PHE A 14 2.14 1.33 -12.04
CA PHE A 14 2.40 -0.06 -12.42
C PHE A 14 1.72 -1.07 -11.50
N ALA A 15 1.01 -0.59 -10.47
CA ALA A 15 0.29 -1.44 -9.55
C ALA A 15 -0.91 -2.09 -10.24
N THR A 16 -1.17 -3.36 -9.92
CA THR A 16 -2.25 -4.15 -10.51
C THR A 16 -3.13 -4.78 -9.42
N ASN A 17 -4.36 -5.08 -9.78
CA ASN A 17 -5.29 -5.92 -9.03
C ASN A 17 -5.83 -7.00 -9.97
N MET A 18 -6.75 -7.85 -9.48
CA MET A 18 -7.31 -8.97 -10.26
C MET A 18 -8.02 -8.59 -11.58
N LEU A 19 -8.21 -7.29 -11.85
CA LEU A 19 -8.82 -6.75 -13.07
C LEU A 19 -7.79 -6.04 -13.98
N GLY A 20 -6.49 -6.13 -13.67
CA GLY A 20 -5.41 -5.45 -14.38
C GLY A 20 -4.88 -4.23 -13.63
N VAL A 21 -4.45 -3.19 -14.36
CA VAL A 21 -3.89 -1.96 -13.77
C VAL A 21 -4.92 -1.31 -12.85
N ILE A 22 -4.48 -0.85 -11.67
CA ILE A 22 -5.39 -0.25 -10.69
C ILE A 22 -6.11 0.96 -11.28
N ASN A 23 -7.42 1.03 -11.08
CA ASN A 23 -8.22 2.14 -11.58
C ASN A 23 -7.93 3.46 -10.80
N PRO A 24 -8.37 4.62 -11.34
CA PRO A 24 -8.12 5.90 -10.70
C PRO A 24 -8.69 6.05 -9.28
N GLU A 25 -9.78 5.37 -8.95
CA GLU A 25 -10.38 5.43 -7.61
C GLU A 25 -9.50 4.73 -6.58
N VAL A 26 -9.04 3.51 -6.88
CA VAL A 26 -8.11 2.74 -6.03
C VAL A 26 -6.83 3.53 -5.84
N LYS A 27 -6.29 4.10 -6.91
CA LYS A 27 -5.10 4.96 -6.86
C LYS A 27 -5.31 6.16 -5.92
N ARG A 28 -6.45 6.86 -5.99
CA ARG A 28 -6.77 7.98 -5.07
C ARG A 28 -6.83 7.54 -3.61
N LYS A 29 -7.34 6.34 -3.31
CA LYS A 29 -7.34 5.80 -1.93
C LYS A 29 -5.91 5.57 -1.43
N LEU A 30 -5.05 4.97 -2.27
CA LEU A 30 -3.62 4.78 -1.98
C LEU A 30 -2.88 6.11 -1.79
N GLU A 31 -3.12 7.10 -2.65
CA GLU A 31 -2.52 8.43 -2.49
C GLU A 31 -2.96 9.13 -1.20
N ARG A 32 -4.22 8.97 -0.82
CA ARG A 32 -4.78 9.58 0.40
C ARG A 32 -4.10 9.02 1.64
N VAL A 33 -3.94 7.70 1.73
CA VAL A 33 -3.27 7.07 2.87
C VAL A 33 -1.78 7.40 2.90
N ILE A 34 -1.13 7.53 1.73
CA ILE A 34 0.26 8.00 1.65
C ILE A 34 0.39 9.43 2.18
N LYS A 35 -0.49 10.35 1.76
CA LYS A 35 -0.40 11.77 2.17
C LYS A 35 -0.70 11.94 3.66
N ARG A 36 -1.71 11.25 4.17
CA ARG A 36 -2.19 11.41 5.55
C ARG A 36 -2.51 10.06 6.20
N PRO A 37 -1.52 9.26 6.60
CA PRO A 37 -1.77 8.00 7.30
C PRO A 37 -2.50 8.25 8.62
N ASN A 38 -3.71 7.73 8.75
CA ASN A 38 -4.52 7.72 9.95
C ASN A 38 -5.53 6.58 9.86
N GLN A 39 -6.29 6.32 10.93
CA GLN A 39 -7.30 5.27 11.01
C GLN A 39 -8.21 5.22 9.77
N LYS A 40 -8.84 6.33 9.42
CA LYS A 40 -9.79 6.38 8.29
C LYS A 40 -9.14 6.03 6.96
N THR A 41 -8.01 6.67 6.65
CA THR A 41 -7.37 6.47 5.35
C THR A 41 -6.71 5.09 5.24
N TRP A 42 -6.26 4.53 6.35
CA TRP A 42 -5.70 3.19 6.39
C TRP A 42 -6.80 2.14 6.24
N GLU A 43 -7.91 2.31 6.96
CA GLU A 43 -9.11 1.46 6.82
C GLU A 43 -9.63 1.43 5.38
N ASP A 44 -9.67 2.58 4.70
CA ASP A 44 -10.09 2.68 3.30
C ASP A 44 -9.15 1.94 2.32
N ALA A 45 -7.90 1.63 2.71
CA ALA A 45 -6.84 1.25 1.78
C ALA A 45 -6.13 -0.08 2.07
N TYR A 46 -6.15 -0.59 3.32
CA TYR A 46 -5.30 -1.71 3.73
C TYR A 46 -5.55 -3.00 2.93
N SER A 47 -6.80 -3.23 2.53
CA SER A 47 -7.25 -4.41 1.79
C SER A 47 -7.12 -4.29 0.28
N LEU A 48 -6.71 -3.11 -0.23
CA LEU A 48 -6.53 -2.91 -1.67
C LEU A 48 -5.37 -3.78 -2.17
N ILE A 49 -5.62 -4.52 -3.25
CA ILE A 49 -4.61 -5.27 -3.98
C ILE A 49 -3.75 -4.27 -4.76
N ILE A 50 -2.44 -4.38 -4.62
CA ILE A 50 -1.46 -3.52 -5.29
C ILE A 50 -0.52 -4.30 -6.22
N ASP A 51 -0.60 -5.62 -6.17
CA ASP A 51 0.08 -6.52 -7.10
C ASP A 51 -0.70 -7.84 -7.23
N ASP A 52 -0.90 -8.28 -8.46
CA ASP A 52 -1.50 -9.57 -8.81
C ASP A 52 -0.62 -10.41 -9.76
N SER A 53 0.62 -9.98 -10.04
CA SER A 53 1.48 -10.57 -11.07
C SER A 53 2.06 -11.95 -10.74
N GLY A 54 1.52 -12.61 -9.73
CA GLY A 54 2.01 -13.86 -9.15
C GLY A 54 1.17 -14.19 -7.93
N LYS A 55 1.67 -13.86 -6.73
CA LYS A 55 0.86 -13.95 -5.51
C LYS A 55 0.15 -12.62 -5.25
N VAL A 56 -1.19 -12.65 -5.28
CA VAL A 56 -2.04 -11.51 -4.90
C VAL A 56 -1.56 -10.92 -3.58
N THR A 57 -1.15 -9.65 -3.63
CA THR A 57 -0.58 -8.93 -2.51
C THR A 57 -1.39 -7.66 -2.26
N THR A 58 -1.95 -7.56 -1.06
CA THR A 58 -2.61 -6.35 -0.56
C THR A 58 -1.60 -5.35 0.01
N LEU A 59 -2.01 -4.09 0.14
CA LEU A 59 -1.19 -3.06 0.80
C LEU A 59 -0.75 -3.50 2.20
N TRP A 60 -1.67 -4.05 2.98
CA TRP A 60 -1.39 -4.54 4.33
C TRP A 60 -0.33 -5.65 4.35
N GLN A 61 -0.46 -6.65 3.48
CA GLN A 61 0.54 -7.73 3.37
C GLN A 61 1.90 -7.21 2.90
N ALA A 62 1.92 -6.20 2.03
CA ALA A 62 3.17 -5.55 1.61
C ALA A 62 3.84 -4.81 2.78
N VAL A 63 3.07 -4.15 3.64
CA VAL A 63 3.58 -3.45 4.82
C VAL A 63 4.12 -4.42 5.87
N ILE A 64 3.38 -5.48 6.22
CA ILE A 64 3.82 -6.46 7.23
C ILE A 64 5.20 -7.05 6.90
N LYS A 65 5.51 -7.23 5.61
CA LYS A 65 6.81 -7.75 5.15
C LYS A 65 8.00 -6.86 5.52
N ILE A 66 7.78 -5.58 5.80
CA ILE A 66 8.86 -4.61 6.05
C ILE A 66 8.74 -3.84 7.37
N ASP A 67 7.61 -3.92 8.05
CA ASP A 67 7.34 -3.24 9.31
C ASP A 67 6.77 -4.23 10.32
N TRP A 68 7.63 -4.72 11.21
CA TRP A 68 7.29 -5.74 12.20
C TRP A 68 6.36 -5.24 13.31
N ASN A 69 6.15 -3.92 13.42
CA ASN A 69 5.17 -3.36 14.34
C ASN A 69 3.74 -3.44 13.77
N CYS A 70 3.60 -3.67 12.47
CA CYS A 70 2.30 -3.76 11.83
C CYS A 70 1.59 -5.06 12.26
N PRO A 71 0.36 -4.98 12.80
CA PRO A 71 -0.33 -6.15 13.29
C PRO A 71 -0.68 -7.11 12.15
N VAL A 72 -0.52 -8.40 12.42
CA VAL A 72 -0.82 -9.50 11.48
C VAL A 72 -2.30 -9.89 11.45
N SER A 73 -3.13 -9.23 12.28
CA SER A 73 -4.59 -9.31 12.23
C SER A 73 -5.20 -8.02 12.75
N LYS A 74 -6.44 -7.73 12.34
CA LYS A 74 -7.25 -6.63 12.86
C LYS A 74 -8.45 -7.22 13.61
N PRO A 75 -8.66 -6.91 14.90
CA PRO A 75 -9.88 -7.32 15.60
C PRO A 75 -11.12 -6.72 14.94
N LEU A 76 -12.23 -7.48 14.97
CA LEU A 76 -13.51 -7.02 14.43
C LEU A 76 -13.98 -5.75 15.16
N ASP A 77 -14.45 -4.76 14.41
CA ASP A 77 -15.01 -3.49 14.90
C ASP A 77 -14.08 -2.62 15.79
N GLN A 78 -12.79 -2.89 15.81
CA GLN A 78 -11.80 -2.12 16.57
C GLN A 78 -10.94 -1.25 15.64
N PRO A 79 -10.40 -0.11 16.13
CA PRO A 79 -9.40 0.63 15.38
C PRO A 79 -8.11 -0.20 15.24
N TRP A 80 -7.30 0.13 14.23
CA TRP A 80 -5.98 -0.47 14.10
C TRP A 80 -5.09 -0.03 15.27
N SER A 81 -4.45 -0.98 15.95
CA SER A 81 -3.50 -0.67 17.02
C SER A 81 -2.25 0.08 16.52
N TYR A 82 -1.96 -0.03 15.22
CA TYR A 82 -0.84 0.62 14.57
C TYR A 82 -1.21 1.09 13.17
N ILE A 83 -0.84 2.32 12.84
CA ILE A 83 -0.96 2.89 11.50
C ILE A 83 0.46 3.12 10.96
N PRO A 84 0.86 2.49 9.85
CA PRO A 84 2.18 2.66 9.27
C PRO A 84 2.45 4.11 8.83
N SER A 85 3.71 4.53 8.91
CA SER A 85 4.13 5.84 8.40
C SER A 85 3.96 5.94 6.89
N SER A 86 3.93 7.17 6.36
CA SER A 86 3.89 7.41 4.91
C SER A 86 5.08 6.77 4.20
N GLU A 87 6.26 6.88 4.80
CA GLU A 87 7.52 6.36 4.30
C GLU A 87 7.47 4.83 4.22
N THR A 88 6.93 4.18 5.26
CA THR A 88 6.69 2.73 5.28
C THR A 88 5.75 2.32 4.14
N ILE A 89 4.61 3.01 3.98
CA ILE A 89 3.60 2.72 2.95
C ILE A 89 4.21 2.85 1.55
N ILE A 90 4.94 3.94 1.28
CA ILE A 90 5.62 4.17 0.00
C ILE A 90 6.61 3.04 -0.29
N LYS A 91 7.46 2.69 0.69
CA LYS A 91 8.46 1.64 0.54
C LYS A 91 7.82 0.26 0.29
N ALA A 92 6.73 -0.06 1.00
CA ALA A 92 5.98 -1.29 0.81
C ALA A 92 5.42 -1.41 -0.61
N ILE A 93 4.80 -0.35 -1.13
CA ILE A 93 4.26 -0.31 -2.50
C ILE A 93 5.38 -0.48 -3.52
N GLN A 94 6.48 0.28 -3.39
CA GLN A 94 7.61 0.18 -4.31
C GLN A 94 8.19 -1.23 -4.36
N LEU A 95 8.37 -1.87 -3.21
CA LEU A 95 8.90 -3.23 -3.15
C LEU A 95 7.91 -4.25 -3.72
N ALA A 96 6.62 -4.15 -3.41
CA ALA A 96 5.61 -5.07 -3.95
C ALA A 96 5.55 -5.00 -5.48
N VAL A 97 5.42 -3.79 -6.03
CA VAL A 97 5.23 -3.58 -7.47
C VAL A 97 6.52 -3.86 -8.26
N PHE A 98 7.68 -3.38 -7.82
CA PHE A 98 8.90 -3.51 -8.62
C PHE A 98 9.70 -4.79 -8.38
N LYS A 99 9.63 -5.40 -7.20
CA LYS A 99 10.36 -6.66 -6.94
C LYS A 99 9.76 -7.81 -7.76
N ASN A 100 8.44 -7.82 -7.97
CA ASN A 100 7.79 -8.87 -8.75
C ASN A 100 7.88 -8.62 -10.27
N ASN A 101 7.99 -7.37 -10.73
CA ASN A 101 8.29 -7.09 -12.13
C ASN A 101 9.66 -7.60 -12.59
N LYS A 102 10.66 -7.74 -11.70
CA LYS A 102 11.93 -8.40 -12.04
C LYS A 102 11.77 -9.90 -12.35
N ASN A 103 10.78 -10.56 -11.77
CA ASN A 103 10.47 -11.97 -12.05
C ASN A 103 9.69 -12.17 -13.37
N ARG A 104 9.27 -11.09 -14.05
CA ARG A 104 8.58 -11.14 -15.35
C ARG A 104 9.50 -11.09 -16.56
N LEU A 105 10.78 -10.73 -16.36
CA LEU A 105 11.77 -10.55 -17.42
C LEU A 105 12.77 -11.72 -17.53
N ASN A 106 12.56 -12.77 -16.73
CA ASN A 106 13.27 -14.05 -16.79
C ASN A 106 12.29 -15.14 -17.19
#